data_AF-A0A3B0RBI3-F1
#
_entry.id   AF-A0A3B0RBI3-F1
#
_cell.length_a   1.000
_cell.length_b   1.000
_cell.length_c   1.000
_cell.angle_alpha   90.00
_cell.angle_beta   90.00
_cell.angle_gamma   90.00
#
_symmetry.space_group_name_H-M   'P 1'
#
loop_
_entity.id
_entity.type
_entity.pdbx_description
1 polymer ?
#
loop_
_entity_poly.entity_id
_entity_poly.type
_entity_poly.pdbx_seq_one_letter_code
_entity_poly.pdbx_strand_id
1 'polypeptide(L)'
;AIADAAATIIANRVNLPACPAIERLPANQLSPDSDLGSRLVTTGVGGLTPVEIETALKEGECQARQLCQTGLINAAFICLKGRVKIVDWPIDHLPVYAPNSFAHQPQDRIVHA
;
A
#
# COMPACT_ATOMS: atom_id res chain seq x y z
N ALA A 1 7.78 3.90 12.73
CA ALA A 1 8.90 3.01 12.38
C ALA A 1 8.43 1.62 11.93
N ILE A 2 7.68 0.85 12.73
CA ILE A 2 7.25 -0.52 12.31
C ILE A 2 6.42 -0.49 11.03
N ALA A 3 5.51 0.47 10.90
CA ALA A 3 4.70 0.65 9.69
C ALA A 3 5.55 0.91 8.43
N ASP A 4 6.59 1.73 8.52
CA ASP A 4 7.47 2.07 7.39
C ASP A 4 8.31 0.85 6.94
N ALA A 5 8.78 0.06 7.91
CA ALA A 5 9.47 -1.19 7.64
C ALA A 5 8.52 -2.22 7.00
N ALA A 6 7.29 -2.33 7.50
CA ALA A 6 6.26 -3.19 6.94
C ALA A 6 5.91 -2.76 5.51
N ALA A 7 5.73 -1.47 5.26
CA ALA A 7 5.49 -0.93 3.91
C ALA A 7 6.61 -1.29 2.95
N THR A 8 7.87 -1.18 3.39
CA THR A 8 9.04 -1.58 2.60
C THR A 8 9.02 -3.09 2.28
N ILE A 9 8.70 -3.93 3.26
CA ILE A 9 8.61 -5.39 3.09
C ILE A 9 7.47 -5.75 2.10
N ILE A 10 6.30 -5.14 2.26
CA ILE A 10 5.13 -5.36 1.40
C ILE A 10 5.45 -4.90 -0.03
N ALA A 11 5.99 -3.70 -0.22
CA ALA A 11 6.34 -3.17 -1.53
C ALA A 11 7.35 -4.06 -2.27
N ASN A 12 8.35 -4.59 -1.56
CA ASN A 12 9.31 -5.54 -2.13
C ASN A 12 8.67 -6.88 -2.57
N ARG A 13 7.52 -7.25 -1.97
CA ARG A 13 6.74 -8.44 -2.35
C ARG A 13 5.76 -8.17 -3.49
N VAL A 14 5.36 -6.92 -3.74
CA VAL A 14 4.61 -6.54 -4.94
C VAL A 14 5.54 -6.62 -6.15
N ASN A 15 5.71 -7.83 -6.68
CA ASN A 15 6.76 -8.09 -7.65
C ASN A 15 6.43 -9.23 -8.63
N LEU A 16 7.02 -9.17 -9.83
CA LEU A 16 6.95 -10.22 -10.86
C LEU A 16 8.37 -10.54 -11.35
N PRO A 17 9.09 -11.49 -10.72
CA PRO A 17 10.51 -11.72 -11.02
C PRO A 17 10.77 -12.23 -12.44
N ALA A 18 9.80 -12.93 -13.05
CA ALA A 18 9.90 -13.46 -14.41
C ALA A 18 9.23 -12.58 -15.48
N CYS A 19 8.73 -11.39 -15.12
CA CYS A 19 8.06 -10.51 -16.08
C CYS A 19 9.09 -9.78 -16.97
N PRO A 20 9.04 -9.94 -18.30
CA PRO A 20 10.00 -9.31 -19.22
C PRO A 20 9.84 -7.79 -19.30
N ALA A 21 8.69 -7.25 -18.91
CA ALA A 21 8.46 -5.81 -18.87
C ALA A 21 9.13 -5.13 -17.65
N ILE A 22 9.74 -5.89 -16.73
CA ILE A 22 10.47 -5.35 -15.57
C ILE A 22 11.96 -5.50 -15.81
N GLU A 23 12.62 -4.38 -16.04
CA GLU A 23 14.07 -4.32 -16.21
C GLU A 23 14.77 -4.32 -14.86
N ARG A 24 15.87 -5.07 -14.78
CA ARG A 24 16.66 -5.19 -13.56
C ARG A 24 18.14 -5.19 -13.85
N LEU A 25 18.89 -4.54 -12.98
CA LEU A 25 20.35 -4.60 -12.95
C LEU A 25 20.85 -4.78 -11.51
N PRO A 26 22.03 -5.38 -11.30
CA PRO A 26 22.71 -5.34 -10.01
C PRO A 26 22.88 -3.89 -9.54
N ALA A 27 22.59 -3.62 -8.27
CA ALA A 27 22.68 -2.26 -7.73
C ALA A 27 24.09 -1.65 -7.87
N ASN A 28 25.13 -2.47 -7.69
CA ASN A 28 26.52 -2.06 -7.83
C ASN A 28 26.95 -1.74 -9.27
N GLN A 29 26.16 -2.12 -10.29
CA GLN A 29 26.40 -1.65 -11.67
C GLN A 29 25.84 -0.24 -11.91
N LEU A 30 24.86 0.19 -11.10
CA LEU A 30 24.30 1.55 -11.15
C LEU A 30 25.09 2.51 -10.25
N SER A 31 25.50 2.04 -9.09
CA SER A 31 26.27 2.78 -8.10
C SER A 31 27.27 1.82 -7.45
N PRO A 32 28.58 1.91 -7.78
CA PRO A 32 29.59 0.97 -7.29
C PRO A 32 29.61 0.76 -5.77
N ASP A 33 29.32 1.83 -5.01
CA ASP A 33 29.31 1.82 -3.54
C ASP A 33 27.92 1.50 -2.94
N SER A 34 27.00 0.92 -3.71
CA SER A 34 25.66 0.59 -3.22
C SER A 34 25.71 -0.46 -2.11
N ASP A 35 25.08 -0.16 -0.96
CA ASP A 35 24.89 -1.10 0.15
C ASP A 35 24.10 -2.36 -0.24
N LEU A 36 23.38 -2.33 -1.36
CA LEU A 36 22.65 -3.48 -1.89
C LEU A 36 23.55 -4.44 -2.71
N GLY A 37 24.79 -4.03 -3.03
CA GLY A 37 25.77 -4.86 -3.72
C GLY A 37 25.26 -5.40 -5.06
N SER A 38 25.40 -6.71 -5.28
CA SER A 38 24.97 -7.37 -6.53
C SER A 38 23.47 -7.65 -6.61
N ARG A 39 22.66 -7.20 -5.63
CA ARG A 39 21.22 -7.43 -5.63
C ARG A 39 20.57 -6.78 -6.85
N LEU A 40 19.76 -7.56 -7.57
CA LEU A 40 18.97 -7.05 -8.70
C LEU A 40 17.92 -6.06 -8.21
N VAL A 41 18.04 -4.81 -8.67
CA VAL A 41 17.08 -3.73 -8.42
C VAL A 41 16.31 -3.42 -9.69
N THR A 42 15.07 -2.96 -9.53
CA THR A 42 14.23 -2.56 -10.67
C THR A 42 14.74 -1.23 -11.23
N THR A 43 15.08 -1.21 -12.52
CA THR A 43 15.55 -0.01 -13.24
C THR A 43 14.49 0.55 -14.19
N GLY A 44 13.53 -0.27 -14.58
CA GLY A 44 12.45 0.11 -15.48
C GLY A 44 11.23 -0.79 -15.29
N VAL A 45 10.04 -0.22 -15.49
CA VAL A 45 8.77 -0.94 -15.49
C VAL A 45 7.94 -0.50 -16.70
N GLY A 46 7.95 -1.35 -17.73
CA GLY A 46 7.17 -1.18 -18.95
C GLY A 46 5.66 -1.35 -18.75
N GLY A 47 4.97 -1.66 -19.84
CA GLY A 47 3.54 -1.97 -19.82
C GLY A 47 3.28 -3.30 -19.12
N LEU A 48 2.51 -3.28 -18.03
CA LEU A 48 2.03 -4.48 -17.36
C LEU A 48 0.58 -4.74 -17.77
N THR A 49 0.28 -6.00 -18.04
CA THR A 49 -1.09 -6.45 -18.28
C THR A 49 -1.92 -6.36 -16.99
N PRO A 50 -3.25 -6.28 -17.07
CA PRO A 50 -4.11 -6.31 -15.89
C PRO A 50 -3.88 -7.54 -14.99
N VAL A 51 -3.59 -8.70 -15.60
CA VAL A 51 -3.34 -9.96 -14.88
C VAL A 51 -2.01 -9.91 -14.13
N GLU A 52 -0.96 -9.36 -14.74
CA GLU A 52 0.34 -9.15 -14.09
C GLU A 52 0.22 -8.20 -12.90
N ILE A 53 -0.48 -7.07 -13.08
CA ILE A 53 -0.73 -6.11 -11.99
C ILE A 53 -1.42 -6.81 -10.83
N GLU A 54 -2.47 -7.58 -11.11
CA GLU A 54 -3.20 -8.27 -10.05
C GLU A 54 -2.39 -9.39 -9.38
N THR A 55 -1.56 -10.09 -10.16
CA THR A 55 -0.65 -11.10 -9.61
C THR A 55 0.34 -10.46 -8.63
N ALA A 56 0.97 -9.35 -9.02
CA ALA A 56 1.89 -8.63 -8.15
C ALA A 56 1.19 -8.09 -6.89
N LEU A 57 -0.01 -7.52 -7.04
CA LEU A 57 -0.80 -7.02 -5.91
C LEU A 57 -1.20 -8.12 -4.95
N LYS A 58 -1.54 -9.32 -5.45
CA LYS A 58 -1.88 -10.47 -4.61
C LYS A 58 -0.70 -10.95 -3.77
N GLU A 59 0.52 -10.92 -4.29
CA GLU A 59 1.73 -11.23 -3.52
C GLU A 59 1.95 -10.23 -2.37
N GLY A 60 1.76 -8.93 -2.66
CA GLY A 60 1.78 -7.90 -1.62
C GLY A 60 0.66 -8.06 -0.58
N GLU A 61 -0.55 -8.40 -1.03
CA GLU A 61 -1.72 -8.65 -0.19
C GLU A 61 -1.45 -9.81 0.79
N CYS A 62 -0.87 -10.91 0.29
CA CYS A 62 -0.47 -12.05 1.12
C CYS A 62 0.54 -11.63 2.20
N GLN A 63 1.58 -10.89 1.81
CA GLN A 63 2.58 -10.39 2.76
C GLN A 63 1.97 -9.46 3.80
N ALA A 64 1.06 -8.57 3.39
CA ALA A 64 0.38 -7.66 4.30
C ALA A 64 -0.49 -8.42 5.31
N ARG A 65 -1.27 -9.42 4.87
CA ARG A 65 -2.08 -10.26 5.77
C ARG A 65 -1.22 -10.97 6.81
N GLN A 66 -0.06 -11.48 6.43
CA GLN A 66 0.88 -12.09 7.38
C GLN A 66 1.36 -11.09 8.44
N LEU A 67 1.65 -9.85 8.05
CA LEU A 67 2.07 -8.80 8.97
C LEU A 67 0.93 -8.34 9.89
N CYS A 68 -0.32 -8.31 9.39
CA CYS A 68 -1.50 -8.06 10.21
C CYS A 68 -1.74 -9.18 11.24
N GLN A 69 -1.69 -10.44 10.80
CA GLN A 69 -1.89 -11.61 11.65
C GLN A 69 -0.85 -11.73 12.76
N THR A 70 0.38 -11.24 12.52
CA THR A 70 1.45 -11.18 13.52
C THR A 70 1.39 -9.93 14.40
N GLY A 71 0.41 -9.04 14.17
CA GLY A 71 0.21 -7.82 14.96
C GLY A 71 1.24 -6.72 14.68
N LEU A 72 2.04 -6.84 13.62
CA LEU A 72 3.05 -5.83 13.27
C LEU A 72 2.43 -4.57 12.67
N ILE A 73 1.31 -4.71 11.96
CA ILE A 73 0.50 -3.61 11.44
C ILE A 73 -0.99 -3.93 11.61
N ASN A 74 -1.85 -2.91 11.59
CA ASN A 74 -3.29 -3.12 11.65
C ASN A 74 -3.92 -3.33 10.27
N ALA A 75 -3.41 -2.64 9.26
CA ALA A 75 -3.94 -2.63 7.90
C ALA A 75 -2.85 -2.23 6.91
N ALA A 76 -3.08 -2.47 5.61
CA ALA A 76 -2.21 -2.00 4.55
C ALA A 76 -2.99 -1.49 3.34
N PHE A 77 -2.49 -0.42 2.73
CA PHE A 77 -2.91 0.07 1.41
C PHE A 77 -1.79 -0.21 0.42
N ILE A 78 -2.10 -0.92 -0.66
CA ILE A 78 -1.15 -1.33 -1.68
C ILE A 78 -1.65 -0.83 -3.03
N CYS A 79 -0.81 -0.11 -3.76
CA CYS A 79 -1.16 0.43 -5.08
C CYS A 79 -0.09 0.07 -6.12
N LEU A 80 -0.53 -0.37 -7.29
CA LEU A 80 0.32 -0.62 -8.46
C LEU A 80 -0.39 -0.17 -9.73
N LYS A 81 0.21 0.78 -10.45
CA LYS A 81 -0.33 1.35 -11.71
C LYS A 81 -1.82 1.74 -11.62
N GLY A 82 -2.22 2.35 -10.48
CA GLY A 82 -3.59 2.81 -10.23
C GLY A 82 -4.59 1.74 -9.76
N ARG A 83 -4.20 0.47 -9.69
CA ARG A 83 -4.97 -0.60 -9.05
C ARG A 83 -4.60 -0.70 -7.58
N VAL A 84 -5.60 -0.91 -6.73
CA VAL A 84 -5.45 -0.85 -5.27
C VAL A 84 -5.94 -2.15 -4.63
N LYS A 85 -5.20 -2.59 -3.60
CA LYS A 85 -5.65 -3.57 -2.61
C LYS A 85 -5.58 -2.95 -1.21
N ILE A 86 -6.62 -3.18 -0.42
CA ILE A 86 -6.68 -2.79 0.98
C ILE A 86 -6.81 -4.06 1.81
N VAL A 87 -5.95 -4.21 2.82
CA VAL A 87 -5.91 -5.38 3.70
C VAL A 87 -6.26 -4.95 5.12
N ASP A 88 -7.17 -5.70 5.73
CA ASP A 88 -7.58 -5.61 7.15
C ASP A 88 -7.92 -4.19 7.62
N TRP A 89 -8.44 -3.35 6.70
CA TRP A 89 -9.03 -2.06 7.06
C TRP A 89 -10.38 -2.28 7.75
N PRO A 90 -10.53 -1.94 9.04
CA PRO A 90 -11.78 -2.16 9.75
C PRO A 90 -12.86 -1.25 9.18
N ILE A 91 -13.92 -1.84 8.64
CA ILE A 91 -15.12 -1.11 8.18
C ILE A 91 -16.01 -0.72 9.37
N ASP A 92 -15.78 -1.31 10.55
CA ASP A 92 -16.64 -1.20 11.73
C ASP A 92 -16.55 0.15 12.47
N HIS A 93 -15.68 1.07 12.02
CA HIS A 93 -15.50 2.40 12.62
C HIS A 93 -15.78 3.58 11.68
N LEU A 94 -16.26 3.33 10.46
CA LEU A 94 -16.84 4.42 9.70
C LEU A 94 -18.14 4.80 10.41
N PRO A 95 -18.33 6.04 10.89
CA PRO A 95 -19.68 6.48 11.21
C PRO A 95 -20.47 6.30 9.94
N VAL A 96 -21.44 5.38 9.97
CA VAL A 96 -22.46 5.30 8.93
C VAL A 96 -23.05 6.71 8.87
N TYR A 97 -22.67 7.47 7.85
CA TYR A 97 -23.23 8.78 7.62
C TYR A 97 -24.66 8.53 7.16
N ALA A 98 -25.57 8.43 8.12
CA ALA A 98 -26.99 8.28 7.85
C ALA A 98 -27.42 9.54 7.07
N PRO A 99 -28.09 9.41 5.92
CA PRO A 99 -28.38 10.53 5.03
C PRO A 99 -29.30 11.63 5.62
N ASN A 100 -29.78 11.48 6.86
CA ASN A 100 -30.75 12.40 7.48
C ASN A 100 -30.24 13.16 8.74
N SER A 101 -28.94 13.23 8.99
CA SER A 101 -28.39 13.97 10.15
C SER A 101 -28.30 15.50 9.96
N PHE A 102 -29.21 16.10 9.19
CA PHE A 102 -29.48 17.54 9.21
C PHE A 102 -30.82 17.81 9.90
N ALA A 103 -30.96 17.36 11.15
CA ALA A 103 -32.00 17.89 12.03
C ALA A 103 -31.47 19.18 12.67
N HIS A 104 -31.94 20.30 12.11
CA HIS A 104 -32.05 21.64 12.70
C HIS A 104 -31.54 21.77 14.16
N GLN A 105 -30.39 22.40 14.37
CA GLN A 105 -30.12 23.09 15.63
C GLN A 105 -30.72 24.51 15.53
N PRO A 106 -31.71 24.87 16.36
CA PRO A 106 -32.06 26.28 16.51
C PRO A 106 -30.88 27.00 17.18
N GLN A 107 -30.51 28.14 16.61
CA GLN A 107 -29.39 28.97 17.03
C GLN A 107 -29.57 29.45 18.47
N ASP A 108 -28.61 29.17 19.34
CA ASP A 108 -28.51 29.74 20.67
C ASP A 108 -28.44 31.28 20.56
N ARG A 109 -29.48 31.94 21.05
CA ARG A 109 -29.53 33.39 21.20
C ARG A 109 -28.63 33.76 22.39
N ILE A 110 -27.37 34.06 22.08
CA ILE A 110 -26.50 34.84 22.96
C ILE A 110 -27.11 36.25 23.05
N VAL A 111 -27.57 36.63 24.23
CA VAL A 111 -27.59 38.04 24.65
C VAL A 111 -26.95 38.14 26.03
N HIS A 112 -25.71 38.63 26.04
CA HIS A 112 -25.08 39.23 27.20
C HIS A 112 -25.67 40.64 27.41
N ALA A 113 -26.20 40.91 28.60
CA ALA A 113 -26.05 42.15 29.39
C ALA A 113 -26.91 42.04 30.65
#